data_AF-A0A260PA20-F1
#
_entry.id   AF-A0A260PA20-F1
#
_cell.length_a   1.000
_cell.length_b   1.000
_cell.length_c   1.000
_cell.angle_alpha   90.00
_cell.angle_beta   90.00
_cell.angle_gamma   90.00
#
_symmetry.space_group_name_H-M   'P 1'
#
loop_
_entity.id
_entity.type
_entity.pdbx_description
1 polymer ?
#
loop_
_entity_poly.entity_id
_entity_poly.type
_entity_poly.pdbx_seq_one_letter_code
_entity_poly.pdbx_strand_id
1 'polypeptide(L)'
;MTIRYHVTSVLNRESIRQHGLDWRRMGAARGIAGSHQPEQEGCFLAADEWERDWFVGMNNTGGPVDVWEVSGVEDAELRQSPENFYFRPGVIPTSQIRLVHKDIEPER
;
A
#
# COMPACT_ATOMS: atom_id res chain seq x y z
N MET A 1 -1.83 19.01 -5.25
CA MET A 1 -2.26 17.62 -5.47
C MET A 1 -1.73 16.84 -4.30
N THR A 2 -2.60 16.20 -3.51
CA THR A 2 -2.20 15.46 -2.32
C THR A 2 -1.50 14.17 -2.74
N ILE A 3 -0.37 13.88 -2.10
CA ILE A 3 0.45 12.69 -2.36
C ILE A 3 0.43 11.80 -1.12
N ARG A 4 0.21 10.50 -1.32
CA ARG A 4 0.25 9.47 -0.29
C ARG A 4 1.05 8.27 -0.75
N TYR A 5 1.33 7.33 0.14
CA TYR A 5 2.12 6.15 -0.19
C TYR A 5 1.43 4.85 0.20
N HIS A 6 1.55 3.84 -0.65
CA HIS A 6 1.15 2.47 -0.36
C HIS A 6 2.38 1.56 -0.37
N VAL A 7 2.57 0.80 0.71
CA VAL A 7 3.66 -0.18 0.84
C VAL A 7 3.09 -1.58 0.71
N THR A 8 3.69 -2.40 -0.14
CA THR A 8 3.21 -3.77 -0.38
C THR A 8 4.33 -4.66 -0.89
N SER A 9 4.16 -5.98 -0.80
CA SER A 9 5.14 -6.93 -1.32
C SER A 9 5.41 -6.72 -2.81
N VAL A 10 6.67 -6.87 -3.22
CA VAL A 10 7.05 -6.85 -4.65
C VAL A 10 6.28 -7.87 -5.50
N LEU A 11 5.76 -8.93 -4.88
CA LEU A 11 4.99 -9.98 -5.57
C LEU A 11 3.65 -9.46 -6.09
N ASN A 12 3.13 -8.35 -5.54
CA ASN A 12 1.92 -7.71 -6.03
C ASN A 12 2.18 -6.77 -7.22
N ARG A 13 3.44 -6.47 -7.57
CA ARG A 13 3.81 -5.43 -8.54
C ARG A 13 3.12 -5.56 -9.89
N GLU A 14 3.17 -6.74 -10.50
CA GLU A 14 2.58 -6.95 -11.83
C GLU A 14 1.05 -6.81 -11.80
N SER A 15 0.41 -7.31 -10.74
CA SER A 15 -1.04 -7.11 -10.51
C SER A 15 -1.37 -5.62 -10.38
N ILE A 16 -0.57 -4.87 -9.62
CA ILE A 16 -0.75 -3.43 -9.41
C ILE A 16 -0.57 -2.63 -10.71
N ARG A 17 0.44 -2.98 -11.53
CA ARG A 17 0.63 -2.36 -12.85
C ARG A 17 -0.56 -2.58 -13.77
N GLN A 18 -1.20 -3.75 -13.70
CA GLN A 18 -2.30 -4.11 -14.58
C GLN A 18 -3.66 -3.61 -14.10
N HIS A 19 -3.89 -3.56 -12.78
CA HIS A 19 -5.22 -3.37 -12.19
C HIS A 19 -5.34 -2.16 -11.26
N GLY A 20 -4.23 -1.48 -10.98
CA GLY A 20 -4.16 -0.47 -9.93
C GLY A 20 -4.02 -1.11 -8.55
N LEU A 21 -4.17 -0.32 -7.50
CA LEU A 21 -4.27 -0.87 -6.15
C LEU A 21 -5.69 -1.43 -5.96
N ASP A 22 -5.86 -2.69 -6.35
CA ASP A 22 -7.07 -3.48 -6.15
C ASP A 22 -6.82 -4.53 -5.07
N TRP A 23 -7.34 -4.26 -3.86
CA TRP A 23 -7.19 -5.13 -2.69
C TRP A 23 -7.63 -6.58 -2.94
N ARG A 24 -8.54 -6.82 -3.90
CA ARG A 24 -9.00 -8.17 -4.27
C ARG A 24 -7.98 -8.95 -5.10
N ARG A 25 -6.96 -8.28 -5.64
CA ARG A 25 -5.95 -8.83 -6.55
C ARG A 25 -4.52 -8.72 -5.99
N MET A 26 -4.38 -8.41 -4.71
CA MET A 26 -3.09 -8.19 -4.03
C MET A 26 -2.79 -9.27 -2.97
N GLY A 27 -3.18 -10.52 -3.26
CA GLY A 27 -3.00 -11.67 -2.37
C GLY A 27 -1.78 -12.56 -2.70
N ALA A 28 -0.82 -12.08 -3.50
CA ALA A 28 0.35 -12.88 -3.87
C ALA A 28 1.34 -13.08 -2.71
N ALA A 29 1.24 -12.24 -1.67
CA ALA A 29 1.99 -12.30 -0.43
C ALA A 29 1.10 -11.88 0.75
N ARG A 30 1.62 -12.01 1.96
CA ARG A 30 1.02 -11.39 3.15
C ARG A 30 1.02 -9.87 3.02
N GLY A 31 0.07 -9.20 3.67
CA GLY A 31 0.11 -7.76 3.90
C GLY A 31 1.31 -7.36 4.76
N ILE A 32 1.66 -6.08 4.77
CA ILE A 32 2.79 -5.55 5.56
C ILE A 32 2.62 -5.75 7.07
N ALA A 33 1.37 -5.77 7.56
CA ALA A 33 1.01 -6.11 8.93
C ALA A 33 0.95 -7.63 9.20
N GLY A 34 1.26 -8.47 8.20
CA GLY A 34 1.34 -9.92 8.31
C GLY A 34 0.05 -10.69 8.00
N SER A 35 -1.02 -9.99 7.63
CA SER A 35 -2.31 -10.58 7.27
C SER A 35 -2.24 -11.41 5.98
N HIS A 36 -2.98 -12.52 5.95
CA HIS A 36 -3.10 -13.40 4.76
C HIS A 36 -4.24 -13.01 3.82
N GLN A 37 -5.11 -12.12 4.29
CA GLN A 37 -6.26 -11.60 3.56
C GLN A 37 -6.30 -10.08 3.72
N PRO A 38 -6.95 -9.36 2.80
CA PRO A 38 -7.19 -7.93 2.95
C PRO A 38 -7.87 -7.62 4.29
N GLU A 39 -7.28 -6.73 5.08
CA GLU A 39 -7.83 -6.29 6.37
C GLU A 39 -9.06 -5.39 6.19
N GLN A 40 -9.10 -4.64 5.09
CA GLN A 40 -10.17 -3.72 4.74
C GLN A 40 -10.51 -3.87 3.25
N GLU A 41 -11.72 -3.45 2.87
CA GLU A 41 -12.13 -3.34 1.47
C GLU A 41 -11.52 -2.10 0.79
N GLY A 42 -10.19 -2.00 0.84
CA GLY A 42 -9.44 -0.85 0.33
C GLY A 42 -7.94 -0.99 0.57
N CYS A 43 -7.21 0.09 0.33
CA CYS A 43 -5.75 0.12 0.48
C CYS A 43 -5.34 1.17 1.52
N PHE A 44 -4.53 0.75 2.49
CA PHE A 44 -3.91 1.66 3.47
C PHE A 44 -2.95 2.62 2.78
N LEU A 45 -3.00 3.89 3.18
CA LEU A 45 -2.21 4.95 2.60
C LEU A 45 -1.49 5.72 3.71
N ALA A 46 -0.16 5.71 3.65
CA ALA A 46 0.66 6.59 4.47
C ALA A 46 0.45 8.05 4.03
N ALA A 47 0.29 8.94 5.01
CA ALA A 47 0.07 10.36 4.80
C ALA A 47 1.32 11.07 4.27
N ASP A 48 2.50 10.62 4.66
CA ASP A 48 3.77 11.24 4.30
C ASP A 48 4.93 10.23 4.21
N GLU A 49 6.13 10.76 3.98
CA GLU A 49 7.37 9.97 3.85
C GLU A 49 7.78 9.29 5.16
N TRP A 50 7.50 9.90 6.30
CA TRP A 50 7.86 9.34 7.59
C TRP A 50 6.99 8.12 7.90
N GLU A 51 5.68 8.23 7.70
CA GLU A 51 4.76 7.09 7.89
C GLU A 51 5.00 6.00 6.85
N ARG A 52 5.35 6.37 5.60
CA ARG A 52 5.81 5.44 4.58
C ARG A 52 7.00 4.61 5.08
N ASP A 53 8.03 5.26 5.58
CA ASP A 53 9.26 4.59 6.04
C ASP A 53 8.98 3.71 7.27
N TRP A 54 8.06 4.15 8.13
CA TRP A 54 7.58 3.34 9.24
C TRP A 54 6.87 2.05 8.76
N PHE A 55 6.01 2.13 7.75
CA PHE A 55 5.37 0.95 7.15
C PHE A 55 6.36 0.02 6.43
N VAL A 56 7.41 0.58 5.80
CA VAL A 56 8.51 -0.20 5.24
C VAL A 56 9.23 -0.97 6.35
N GLY A 57 9.53 -0.32 7.48
CA GLY A 57 10.16 -0.97 8.63
C GLY A 57 9.30 -2.06 9.29
N MET A 58 7.97 -1.92 9.26
CA MET A 58 7.05 -2.95 9.77
C MET A 58 7.12 -4.27 8.98
N ASN A 59 7.46 -4.23 7.68
CA ASN A 59 7.34 -5.31 6.69
C ASN A 59 7.33 -6.76 7.23
N ASN A 60 6.14 -7.33 7.38
CA ASN A 60 5.91 -8.74 7.70
C ASN A 60 5.53 -9.59 6.47
N THR A 61 5.85 -9.13 5.26
CA THR A 61 5.47 -9.82 4.02
C THR A 61 6.27 -11.11 3.75
N GLY A 62 7.44 -11.24 4.41
CA GLY A 62 8.37 -12.35 4.21
C GLY A 62 9.37 -12.16 3.06
N GLY A 63 9.45 -10.96 2.49
CA GLY A 63 10.37 -10.61 1.42
C GLY A 63 10.44 -9.10 1.20
N PRO A 64 11.04 -8.64 0.08
CA PRO A 64 11.14 -7.22 -0.21
C PRO A 64 9.77 -6.59 -0.50
N VAL A 65 9.70 -5.27 -0.32
CA VAL A 65 8.51 -4.45 -0.57
C VAL A 65 8.76 -3.36 -1.61
N ASP A 66 7.70 -2.93 -2.27
CA ASP A 66 7.65 -1.74 -3.11
C ASP A 66 6.89 -0.62 -2.41
N VAL A 67 7.24 0.62 -2.74
CA VAL A 67 6.46 1.81 -2.41
C VAL A 67 5.84 2.40 -3.66
N TRP A 68 4.53 2.58 -3.60
CA TRP A 68 3.73 3.24 -4.63
C TRP A 68 3.28 4.59 -4.13
N GLU A 69 3.61 5.64 -4.87
CA GLU A 69 3.00 6.95 -4.71
C GLU A 69 1.57 6.91 -5.24
N VAL A 70 0.65 7.53 -4.52
CA VAL A 70 -0.76 7.66 -4.86
C VAL A 70 -1.12 9.13 -4.88
N SER A 71 -1.56 9.61 -6.04
CA SER A 71 -1.83 11.03 -6.27
C SER A 71 -3.32 11.34 -6.28
N GLY A 72 -3.69 12.47 -5.68
CA GLY A 72 -5.04 13.04 -5.78
C GLY A 72 -6.08 12.31 -4.94
N VAL A 73 -5.66 11.68 -3.84
CA VAL A 73 -6.57 11.20 -2.80
C VAL A 73 -6.56 12.24 -1.70
N GLU A 74 -7.74 12.76 -1.34
CA GLU A 74 -7.90 13.78 -0.30
C GLU A 74 -8.32 13.14 1.03
N ASP A 75 -8.24 13.88 2.15
CA ASP A 75 -8.51 13.33 3.49
C ASP A 75 -9.96 12.84 3.63
N ALA A 76 -10.90 13.52 2.95
CA ALA A 76 -12.32 13.16 2.93
C ALA A 76 -12.61 11.79 2.26
N GLU A 77 -11.66 11.25 1.50
CA GLU A 77 -11.78 9.94 0.86
C GLU A 77 -11.22 8.80 1.73
N LEU A 78 -10.54 9.14 2.83
CA LEU A 78 -9.97 8.17 3.75
C LEU A 78 -10.98 7.76 4.82
N ARG A 79 -10.85 6.51 5.25
CA ARG A 79 -11.50 5.99 6.45
C ARG A 79 -10.43 5.53 7.42
N GLN A 80 -10.65 5.81 8.70
CA GLN A 80 -9.82 5.25 9.76
C GLN A 80 -10.26 3.80 10.02
N SER A 81 -9.31 2.88 10.05
CA SER A 81 -9.54 1.49 10.41
C SER A 81 -9.58 1.31 11.94
N PRO A 82 -10.06 0.16 12.46
CA PRO A 82 -9.99 -0.16 13.89
C PRO A 82 -8.57 -0.14 14.47
N GLU A 83 -7.55 -0.32 13.63
CA GLU A 83 -6.13 -0.30 13.98
C GLU A 83 -5.54 1.12 14.04
N ASN A 84 -6.37 2.16 13.84
CA ASN A 84 -6.03 3.58 13.79
C ASN A 84 -5.21 4.03 12.57
N PHE A 85 -5.14 3.22 11.50
CA PHE A 85 -4.52 3.60 10.23
C PHE A 85 -5.57 4.05 9.22
N TYR A 86 -5.18 4.89 8.27
CA TYR A 86 -6.09 5.36 7.23
C TYR A 86 -5.97 4.53 5.96
N PHE A 87 -7.12 4.20 5.39
CA PHE A 87 -7.22 3.52 4.11
C PHE A 87 -8.22 4.22 3.20
N ARG A 88 -8.00 4.06 1.90
CA ARG A 88 -8.91 4.51 0.86
C ARG A 88 -9.79 3.32 0.43
N PRO A 89 -11.12 3.36 0.63
CA PRO A 89 -12.01 2.28 0.23
C PRO A 89 -12.05 2.05 -1.28
N GLY A 90 -12.20 0.79 -1.71
CA GLY A 90 -12.29 0.43 -3.12
C GLY A 90 -10.94 0.43 -3.86
N VAL A 91 -11.00 0.51 -5.20
CA VAL A 91 -9.83 0.39 -6.08
C VAL A 91 -9.25 1.76 -6.44
N ILE A 92 -7.93 1.90 -6.35
CA ILE A 92 -7.20 3.08 -6.85
C ILE A 92 -6.68 2.79 -8.25
N PRO A 93 -7.06 3.56 -9.28
CA PRO A 93 -6.73 3.27 -10.67
C PRO A 93 -5.25 3.45 -10.97
N THR A 94 -4.76 2.76 -12.01
CA THR A 94 -3.36 2.85 -12.49
C THR A 94 -2.92 4.28 -12.83
N SER A 95 -3.85 5.14 -13.25
CA SER A 95 -3.58 6.55 -13.57
C SER A 95 -3.25 7.42 -12.35
N GLN A 96 -3.53 6.94 -11.14
CA GLN A 96 -3.26 7.65 -9.89
C GLN A 96 -2.02 7.14 -9.16
N ILE A 97 -1.38 6.07 -9.66
CA ILE A 97 -0.30 5.41 -8.93
C ILE A 97 1.01 5.40 -9.72
N ARG A 98 2.11 5.48 -8.99
CA ARG A 98 3.46 5.46 -9.55
C ARG A 98 4.40 4.73 -8.62
N LEU A 99 5.14 3.75 -9.14
CA LEU A 99 6.19 3.08 -8.37
C LEU A 99 7.32 4.07 -8.10
N VAL A 100 7.62 4.34 -6.83
CA VAL A 100 8.66 5.31 -6.43
C VAL A 100 9.88 4.66 -5.79
N HIS A 101 9.69 3.55 -5.06
CA HIS A 101 10.79 2.74 -4.53
C HIS A 101 10.51 1.28 -4.82
N LYS A 102 11.56 0.54 -5.21
CA LYS A 102 11.46 -0.81 -5.72
C LYS A 102 12.39 -1.76 -4.98
N ASP A 103 11.91 -2.97 -4.71
CA ASP A 103 12.71 -4.06 -4.14
C ASP A 103 13.45 -3.65 -2.85
N ILE A 104 12.75 -2.97 -1.93
CA ILE A 104 13.31 -2.62 -0.62
C ILE A 104 13.38 -3.87 0.23
N GLU A 105 14.59 -4.30 0.56
CA GLU A 105 14.84 -5.44 1.45
C GLU A 105 14.42 -5.12 2.89
N PRO A 106 13.88 -6.10 3.64
CA PRO A 106 13.63 -5.92 5.06
C PRO A 106 14.94 -5.69 5.84
N GLU A 107 14.86 -4.85 6.87
CA GLU A 107 15.98 -4.68 7.80
C GLU A 107 16.25 -6.01 8.54
N ARG A 108 17.54 -6.34 8.73
CA ARG A 108 18.01 -7.59 9.33
C ARG A 108 17.99 -7.56 10.85
#